data_AF-A0A377NA54-F1
#
_entry.id   AF-A0A377NA54-F1
#
_cell.length_a   1.000
_cell.length_b   1.000
_cell.length_c   1.000
_cell.angle_alpha   90.00
_cell.angle_beta   90.00
_cell.angle_gamma   90.00
#
_symmetry.space_group_name_H-M   'P 1'
#
loop_
_entity.id
_entity.type
_entity.pdbx_description
1 polymer ?
#
loop_
_entity_poly.entity_id
_entity_poly.type
_entity_poly.pdbx_seq_one_letter_code
_entity_poly.pdbx_strand_id
1 'polypeptide(L)'
;MVVTNGLGLGKPVDFSIISQAAWFGLPTLTTPTFNTHAMLLIAPVAVILVAENLGHIKAVAGMTGKNLDPYMGRAFVGDGLATMLSGAVGSSGVTTYAENIGVMAVTKIYSTLIFVAAAAVAIVLGFSPKFGAVIHTIPGPVLGGASIVVFGLIAVSGARIWLQNKVDLNENGNLIMVAVTLVLGAGNFSLTLGGFTLGGIGTATFGAILLNALLKNRRLTKTGTEAALKGN
;
A
#
# COMPACT_ATOMS: atom_id res chain seq x y z
N MET A 1 -3.11 25.83 12.89
CA MET A 1 -3.28 27.18 12.33
C MET A 1 -3.79 28.17 13.38
N VAL A 2 -4.95 27.97 14.02
CA VAL A 2 -5.40 28.88 15.10
C VAL A 2 -4.46 28.85 16.32
N VAL A 3 -3.99 27.67 16.71
CA VAL A 3 -3.08 27.53 17.88
C VAL A 3 -1.67 28.05 17.59
N THR A 4 -1.14 27.81 16.39
CA THR A 4 0.23 28.23 16.00
C THR A 4 0.30 29.69 15.54
N ASN A 5 -0.66 30.16 14.74
CA ASN A 5 -0.66 31.53 14.18
C ASN A 5 -1.55 32.50 14.97
N GLY A 6 -2.51 32.01 15.76
CA GLY A 6 -3.40 32.84 16.59
C GLY A 6 -2.98 32.90 18.07
N LEU A 7 -2.48 31.80 18.63
CA LEU A 7 -2.04 31.73 20.04
C LEU A 7 -0.50 31.76 20.22
N GLY A 8 0.27 31.80 19.13
CA GLY A 8 1.74 31.91 19.17
C GLY A 8 2.47 30.67 19.71
N LEU A 9 1.76 29.54 19.90
CA LEU A 9 2.33 28.31 20.43
C LEU A 9 2.78 27.41 19.27
N GLY A 10 4.03 27.58 18.83
CA GLY A 10 4.70 26.74 17.82
C GLY A 10 5.25 27.50 16.60
N LYS A 11 5.82 26.79 15.63
CA LYS A 11 6.36 27.42 14.40
C LYS A 11 5.20 27.93 13.54
N PRO A 12 5.16 29.24 13.21
CA PRO A 12 4.10 29.80 12.37
C PRO A 12 4.07 29.14 10.99
N VAL A 13 2.87 28.95 10.44
CA VAL A 13 2.72 28.53 9.05
C VAL A 13 3.03 29.74 8.17
N ASP A 14 4.12 29.65 7.41
CA ASP A 14 4.50 30.67 6.45
C ASP A 14 3.64 30.55 5.18
N PHE A 15 2.75 31.50 4.95
CA PHE A 15 1.92 31.56 3.75
C PHE A 15 2.58 32.35 2.61
N SER A 16 3.75 32.97 2.84
CA SER A 16 4.45 33.74 1.81
C SER A 16 4.79 32.87 0.60
N ILE A 17 5.09 31.58 0.81
CA ILE A 17 5.34 30.59 -0.24
C ILE A 17 4.15 30.39 -1.19
N ILE A 18 2.91 30.58 -0.73
CA ILE A 18 1.73 30.50 -1.61
C ILE A 18 1.59 31.78 -2.44
N SER A 19 1.91 32.94 -1.86
CA SER A 19 1.83 34.22 -2.57
C SER A 19 2.88 34.34 -3.68
N GLN A 20 4.05 33.73 -3.49
CA GLN A 20 5.15 33.74 -4.44
C GLN A 20 5.04 32.63 -5.50
N ALA A 21 4.21 31.61 -5.26
CA ALA A 21 4.03 30.51 -6.21
C ALA A 21 3.18 30.92 -7.41
N ALA A 22 3.66 30.58 -8.61
CA ALA A 22 2.92 30.76 -9.84
C ALA A 22 1.65 29.89 -9.87
N TRP A 23 0.60 30.40 -10.51
CA TRP A 23 -0.64 29.65 -10.70
C TRP A 23 -0.47 28.47 -11.65
N PHE A 24 0.44 28.60 -12.63
CA PHE A 24 0.79 27.57 -13.61
C PHE A 24 2.30 27.38 -13.66
N GLY A 25 2.74 26.14 -13.74
CA GLY A 25 4.15 25.77 -13.87
C GLY A 25 4.30 24.28 -14.14
N LEU A 26 5.38 23.92 -14.83
CA LEU A 26 5.68 22.53 -15.13
C LEU A 26 6.26 21.83 -13.89
N PRO A 27 5.86 20.58 -13.60
CA PRO A 27 6.46 19.80 -12.54
C PRO A 27 7.94 19.52 -12.83
N THR A 28 8.75 19.39 -11.78
CA THR A 28 10.17 19.03 -11.90
C THR A 28 10.30 17.58 -12.35
N LEU A 29 10.81 17.38 -13.56
CA LEU A 29 11.06 16.05 -14.10
C LEU A 29 12.49 15.63 -13.75
N THR A 30 12.64 14.39 -13.29
CA THR A 30 13.97 13.79 -13.05
C THR A 30 14.16 12.62 -14.01
N THR A 31 15.31 12.59 -14.69
CA THR A 31 15.61 11.51 -15.63
C THR A 31 15.99 10.23 -14.89
N PRO A 32 15.51 9.05 -15.32
CA PRO A 32 15.81 7.79 -14.67
C PRO A 32 17.30 7.43 -14.84
N THR A 33 17.92 6.95 -13.76
CA THR A 33 19.27 6.39 -13.78
C THR A 33 19.21 4.89 -13.47
N PHE A 34 19.86 4.08 -14.31
CA PHE A 34 19.84 2.63 -14.15
C PHE A 34 21.08 2.19 -13.39
N ASN A 35 20.89 1.82 -12.13
CA ASN A 35 21.93 1.27 -11.27
C ASN A 35 21.52 -0.15 -10.85
N THR A 36 22.26 -1.17 -11.31
CA THR A 36 21.94 -2.58 -11.05
C THR A 36 21.87 -2.91 -9.57
N HIS A 37 22.74 -2.32 -8.73
CA HIS A 37 22.68 -2.52 -7.29
C HIS A 37 21.41 -1.93 -6.68
N ALA A 38 21.06 -0.69 -7.02
CA ALA A 38 19.83 -0.06 -6.53
C ALA A 38 18.57 -0.83 -6.99
N MET A 39 18.57 -1.29 -8.25
CA MET A 39 17.48 -2.10 -8.80
C MET A 39 17.31 -3.42 -8.03
N LEU A 40 18.39 -4.12 -7.70
CA LEU A 40 18.34 -5.36 -6.91
C LEU A 40 17.81 -5.14 -5.50
N LEU A 41 18.10 -3.99 -4.88
CA LEU A 41 17.58 -3.64 -3.55
C LEU A 41 16.07 -3.33 -3.59
N ILE A 42 15.57 -2.73 -4.67
CA ILE A 42 14.17 -2.35 -4.82
C ILE A 42 13.31 -3.48 -5.39
N ALA A 43 13.88 -4.39 -6.19
CA ALA A 43 13.15 -5.48 -6.84
C ALA A 43 12.26 -6.32 -5.89
N PRO A 44 12.68 -6.67 -4.66
CA PRO A 44 11.82 -7.38 -3.71
C PRO A 44 10.54 -6.61 -3.35
N VAL A 45 10.55 -5.28 -3.38
CA VAL A 45 9.39 -4.43 -3.08
C VAL A 45 8.28 -4.65 -4.10
N ALA A 46 8.62 -4.94 -5.36
CA ALA A 46 7.61 -5.24 -6.38
C ALA A 46 6.75 -6.47 -6.03
N VAL A 47 7.34 -7.48 -5.37
CA VAL A 47 6.59 -8.67 -4.91
C VAL A 47 5.59 -8.29 -3.81
N ILE A 48 5.98 -7.37 -2.92
CA ILE A 48 5.11 -6.84 -1.86
C ILE A 48 3.93 -6.09 -2.50
N LEU A 49 4.19 -5.24 -3.50
CA LEU A 49 3.16 -4.49 -4.21
C LEU A 49 2.17 -5.40 -4.96
N VAL A 50 2.63 -6.51 -5.54
CA VAL A 50 1.74 -7.50 -6.17
C VAL A 50 0.80 -8.13 -5.13
N ALA A 51 1.33 -8.50 -3.96
CA ALA A 51 0.51 -9.05 -2.88
C ALA A 51 -0.50 -8.02 -2.34
N GLU A 52 -0.08 -6.77 -2.20
CA GLU A 52 -0.95 -5.64 -1.81
C GLU A 52 -2.08 -5.41 -2.81
N ASN A 53 -1.74 -5.27 -4.11
CA ASN A 53 -2.71 -5.02 -5.16
C ASN A 53 -3.70 -6.18 -5.33
N LEU A 54 -3.24 -7.43 -5.13
CA LEU A 54 -4.13 -8.59 -5.04
C LEU A 54 -5.15 -8.43 -3.90
N GLY A 55 -4.70 -8.01 -2.72
CA GLY A 55 -5.56 -7.74 -1.57
C GLY A 55 -6.62 -6.68 -1.87
N HIS A 56 -6.23 -5.58 -2.51
CA HIS A 56 -7.13 -4.50 -2.94
C HIS A 56 -8.20 -4.99 -3.93
N ILE A 57 -7.81 -5.75 -4.95
CA ILE A 57 -8.76 -6.30 -5.93
C ILE A 57 -9.75 -7.25 -5.25
N LYS A 58 -9.28 -8.12 -4.35
CA LYS A 58 -10.15 -9.03 -3.59
C LYS A 58 -11.10 -8.28 -2.65
N ALA A 59 -10.64 -7.21 -2.01
CA ALA A 59 -11.50 -6.36 -1.19
C ALA A 59 -12.63 -5.71 -2.03
N VAL A 60 -12.31 -5.18 -3.21
CA VAL A 60 -13.30 -4.59 -4.13
C VAL A 60 -14.26 -5.67 -4.67
N ALA A 61 -13.75 -6.86 -5.03
CA ALA A 61 -14.60 -7.98 -5.45
C ALA A 61 -15.61 -8.37 -4.36
N GLY A 62 -15.14 -8.47 -3.10
CA GLY A 62 -16.00 -8.76 -1.95
C GLY A 62 -17.03 -7.66 -1.63
N MET A 63 -16.76 -6.40 -1.99
CA MET A 63 -17.71 -5.29 -1.81
C MET A 63 -18.73 -5.18 -2.94
N THR A 64 -18.32 -5.48 -4.17
CA THR A 64 -19.15 -5.35 -5.38
C THR A 64 -19.94 -6.62 -5.69
N GLY A 65 -19.57 -7.76 -5.08
CA GLY A 65 -20.16 -9.07 -5.37
C GLY A 65 -19.80 -9.61 -6.76
N LYS A 66 -18.83 -9.00 -7.45
CA LYS A 66 -18.40 -9.39 -8.80
C LYS A 66 -17.10 -10.17 -8.75
N ASN A 67 -16.99 -11.20 -9.58
CA ASN A 67 -15.72 -11.90 -9.77
C ASN A 67 -14.77 -11.04 -10.61
N LEU A 68 -13.69 -10.56 -9.99
CA LEU A 68 -12.66 -9.74 -10.65
C LEU A 68 -11.41 -10.54 -11.05
N ASP A 69 -11.37 -11.83 -10.77
CA ASP A 69 -10.21 -12.69 -11.04
C ASP A 69 -9.78 -12.70 -12.53
N PRO A 70 -10.70 -12.69 -13.51
CA PRO A 70 -10.32 -12.60 -14.93
C PRO A 70 -9.58 -11.30 -15.29
N TYR A 71 -9.78 -10.23 -14.51
CA TYR A 71 -9.17 -8.92 -14.75
C TYR A 71 -7.86 -8.72 -14.00
N MET A 72 -7.48 -9.65 -13.12
CA MET A 72 -6.34 -9.51 -12.22
C MET A 72 -5.02 -9.34 -12.98
N GLY A 73 -4.81 -10.09 -14.05
CA GLY A 73 -3.63 -9.92 -14.92
C GLY A 73 -3.59 -8.53 -15.57
N ARG A 74 -4.75 -8.01 -16.02
CA ARG A 74 -4.84 -6.66 -16.61
C ARG A 74 -4.60 -5.57 -15.57
N ALA A 75 -5.02 -5.79 -14.33
CA ALA A 75 -4.78 -4.88 -13.22
C ALA A 75 -3.29 -4.80 -12.87
N PHE A 76 -2.58 -5.93 -12.80
CA PHE A 76 -1.14 -5.95 -12.56
C PHE A 76 -0.33 -5.31 -13.69
N VAL A 77 -0.71 -5.55 -14.95
CA VAL A 77 -0.08 -4.86 -16.09
C VAL A 77 -0.33 -3.35 -16.03
N GLY A 78 -1.56 -2.93 -15.70
CA GLY A 78 -1.88 -1.51 -15.55
C GLY A 78 -1.05 -0.83 -14.45
N ASP A 79 -0.92 -1.48 -13.30
CA ASP A 79 -0.14 -0.99 -12.16
C ASP A 79 1.36 -0.92 -12.46
N GLY A 80 1.90 -1.95 -13.12
CA GLY A 80 3.28 -1.97 -13.59
C GLY A 80 3.57 -0.86 -14.62
N LEU A 81 2.69 -0.68 -15.61
CA LEU A 81 2.82 0.39 -16.60
C LEU A 81 2.74 1.78 -15.95
N ALA A 82 1.81 1.99 -15.02
CA ALA A 82 1.69 3.24 -14.28
C ALA A 82 2.96 3.52 -13.46
N THR A 83 3.51 2.49 -12.80
CA THR A 83 4.77 2.59 -12.05
C THR A 83 5.97 2.88 -12.96
N MET A 84 6.06 2.25 -14.13
CA MET A 84 7.11 2.52 -15.11
C MET A 84 7.03 3.96 -15.64
N LEU A 85 5.83 4.45 -15.97
CA LEU A 85 5.62 5.82 -16.42
C LEU A 85 5.95 6.83 -15.31
N SER A 86 5.52 6.56 -14.08
CA SER A 86 5.82 7.37 -12.89
C SER A 86 7.34 7.46 -12.66
N GLY A 87 8.03 6.31 -12.66
CA GLY A 87 9.49 6.27 -12.50
C GLY A 87 10.25 6.95 -13.65
N ALA A 88 9.74 6.88 -14.88
CA ALA A 88 10.35 7.53 -16.04
C ALA A 88 10.33 9.06 -15.97
N VAL A 89 9.36 9.64 -15.27
CA VAL A 89 9.26 11.09 -15.03
C VAL A 89 9.90 11.53 -13.70
N GLY A 90 10.48 10.60 -12.94
CA GLY A 90 11.14 10.88 -11.67
C GLY A 90 10.21 10.87 -10.45
N SER A 91 8.99 10.35 -10.60
CA SER A 91 8.05 10.14 -9.52
C SER A 91 8.28 8.78 -8.83
N SER A 92 7.65 8.54 -7.68
CA SER A 92 7.79 7.29 -6.92
C SER A 92 6.96 6.15 -7.54
N GLY A 93 7.18 4.92 -7.07
CA GLY A 93 6.28 3.81 -7.38
C GLY A 93 4.84 4.13 -6.96
N VAL A 94 3.87 3.66 -7.75
CA VAL A 94 2.45 3.89 -7.52
C VAL A 94 1.75 2.55 -7.31
N THR A 95 0.62 2.57 -6.58
CA THR A 95 -0.22 1.40 -6.33
C THR A 95 -1.67 1.83 -6.16
N THR A 96 -2.58 0.86 -6.05
CA THR A 96 -3.98 1.11 -5.73
C THR A 96 -4.15 1.60 -4.29
N TYR A 97 -5.03 2.59 -4.07
CA TYR A 97 -5.23 3.22 -2.76
C TYR A 97 -6.35 2.56 -1.95
N ALA A 98 -6.01 2.08 -0.74
CA ALA A 98 -6.96 1.46 0.19
C ALA A 98 -8.03 2.45 0.68
N GLU A 99 -7.68 3.73 0.80
CA GLU A 99 -8.57 4.80 1.25
C GLU A 99 -9.70 5.02 0.24
N ASN A 100 -9.38 5.01 -1.05
CA ASN A 100 -10.38 5.09 -2.12
C ASN A 100 -11.32 3.87 -2.08
N ILE A 101 -10.80 2.69 -1.76
CA ILE A 101 -11.60 1.47 -1.56
C ILE A 101 -12.52 1.62 -0.33
N GLY A 102 -12.02 2.23 0.75
CA GLY A 102 -12.82 2.57 1.92
C GLY A 102 -13.98 3.50 1.58
N VAL A 103 -13.74 4.56 0.78
CA VAL A 103 -14.79 5.47 0.30
C VAL A 103 -15.82 4.72 -0.55
N MET A 104 -15.39 3.84 -1.46
CA MET A 104 -16.30 2.98 -2.23
C MET A 104 -17.14 2.06 -1.35
N ALA A 105 -16.57 1.55 -0.25
CA ALA A 105 -17.28 0.68 0.68
C ALA A 105 -18.48 1.38 1.35
N VAL A 106 -18.30 2.67 1.68
CA VAL A 106 -19.29 3.53 2.35
C VAL A 106 -20.27 4.13 1.36
N THR A 107 -19.79 4.74 0.29
CA THR A 107 -20.62 5.44 -0.70
C THR A 107 -21.41 4.50 -1.60
N LYS A 108 -20.98 3.24 -1.74
CA LYS A 108 -21.55 2.25 -2.68
C LYS A 108 -21.48 2.69 -4.14
N ILE A 109 -20.61 3.65 -4.47
CA ILE A 109 -20.40 4.12 -5.84
C ILE A 109 -19.13 3.45 -6.38
N TYR A 110 -19.29 2.61 -7.40
CA TYR A 110 -18.20 1.81 -8.02
C TYR A 110 -17.92 2.22 -9.47
N SER A 111 -18.29 3.45 -9.86
CA SER A 111 -18.15 3.93 -11.24
C SER A 111 -16.69 4.25 -11.57
N THR A 112 -16.18 3.66 -12.66
CA THR A 112 -14.82 3.93 -13.17
C THR A 112 -14.67 5.35 -13.70
N LEU A 113 -15.75 6.00 -14.14
CA LEU A 113 -15.73 7.38 -14.65
C LEU A 113 -15.29 8.40 -13.60
N ILE A 114 -15.59 8.13 -12.31
CA ILE A 114 -15.19 9.02 -11.21
C ILE A 114 -13.67 9.04 -11.09
N PHE A 115 -13.01 7.91 -11.30
CA PHE A 115 -11.54 7.85 -11.27
C PHE A 115 -10.91 8.61 -12.44
N VAL A 116 -11.55 8.61 -13.62
CA VAL A 116 -11.08 9.41 -14.77
C VAL A 116 -11.23 10.91 -14.48
N ALA A 117 -12.38 11.32 -13.93
CA ALA A 117 -12.59 12.72 -13.53
C ALA A 117 -11.60 13.16 -12.44
N ALA A 118 -11.38 12.33 -11.42
CA ALA A 118 -10.40 12.59 -10.37
C ALA A 118 -8.97 12.68 -10.93
N ALA A 119 -8.59 11.81 -11.87
CA ALA A 119 -7.29 11.87 -12.54
C ALA A 119 -7.13 13.16 -13.34
N ALA A 120 -8.16 13.60 -14.07
CA ALA A 120 -8.12 14.87 -14.81
C ALA A 120 -7.93 16.07 -13.86
N VAL A 121 -8.66 16.11 -12.74
CA VAL A 121 -8.50 17.14 -11.72
C VAL A 121 -7.09 17.10 -11.12
N ALA A 122 -6.56 15.91 -10.80
CA ALA A 122 -5.21 15.76 -10.27
C ALA A 122 -4.14 16.24 -11.26
N ILE A 123 -4.30 15.97 -12.56
CA ILE A 123 -3.40 16.48 -13.61
C ILE A 123 -3.42 18.01 -13.63
N VAL A 124 -4.61 18.62 -13.66
CA VAL A 124 -4.75 20.09 -13.67
C VAL A 124 -4.11 20.72 -12.42
N LEU A 125 -4.32 20.13 -11.25
CA LEU A 125 -3.71 20.60 -10.00
C LEU A 125 -2.19 20.37 -9.96
N GLY A 126 -1.69 19.32 -10.60
CA GLY A 126 -0.25 19.04 -10.73
C GLY A 126 0.51 20.09 -11.52
N PHE A 127 -0.16 20.76 -12.48
CA PHE A 127 0.40 21.90 -13.20
C PHE A 127 0.29 23.24 -12.44
N SER A 128 -0.18 23.22 -11.20
CA SER A 128 -0.29 24.41 -10.34
C SER A 128 0.74 24.35 -9.19
N PRO A 129 1.91 25.01 -9.34
CA PRO A 129 2.88 25.15 -8.25
C PRO A 129 2.27 25.73 -6.97
N LYS A 130 1.24 26.57 -7.12
CA LYS A 130 0.48 27.13 -6.02
C LYS A 130 -0.24 26.08 -5.18
N PHE A 131 -0.82 25.07 -5.82
CA PHE A 131 -1.42 23.94 -5.10
C PHE A 131 -0.35 23.14 -4.34
N GLY A 132 0.82 22.91 -4.96
CA GLY A 132 1.97 22.33 -4.27
C GLY A 132 2.41 23.14 -3.05
N ALA A 133 2.48 24.47 -3.18
CA ALA A 133 2.81 25.38 -2.08
C ALA A 133 1.79 25.28 -0.93
N VAL A 134 0.49 25.16 -1.23
CA VAL A 134 -0.53 24.92 -0.22
C VAL A 134 -0.28 23.60 0.53
N ILE A 135 0.05 22.52 -0.17
CA ILE A 135 0.38 21.23 0.48
C ILE A 135 1.60 21.39 1.41
N HIS A 136 2.63 22.12 0.99
CA HIS A 136 3.81 22.38 1.82
C HIS A 136 3.53 23.25 3.05
N THR A 137 2.43 24.00 3.08
CA THR A 137 2.00 24.72 4.29
C THR A 137 1.29 23.85 5.33
N ILE A 138 0.94 22.60 5.00
CA ILE A 138 0.25 21.71 5.94
C ILE A 138 1.20 21.35 7.10
N PRO A 139 0.81 21.63 8.36
CA PRO A 139 1.66 21.34 9.51
C PRO A 139 1.95 19.84 9.66
N GLY A 140 3.18 19.52 10.07
CA GLY A 140 3.61 18.14 10.34
C GLY A 140 2.66 17.33 11.24
N PRO A 141 2.10 17.88 12.34
CA PRO A 141 1.14 17.16 13.17
C PRO A 141 -0.14 16.75 12.45
N VAL A 142 -0.61 17.54 11.48
CA VAL A 142 -1.80 17.23 10.66
C VAL A 142 -1.48 16.10 9.69
N LEU A 143 -0.31 16.15 9.05
CA LEU A 143 0.17 15.07 8.19
C LEU A 143 0.34 13.76 8.99
N GLY A 144 0.87 13.84 10.22
CA GLY A 144 0.95 12.70 11.12
C GLY A 144 -0.42 12.09 11.44
N GLY A 145 -1.40 12.92 11.80
CA GLY A 145 -2.78 12.48 12.04
C GLY A 145 -3.43 11.83 10.82
N ALA A 146 -3.26 12.43 9.64
CA ALA A 146 -3.76 11.87 8.37
C ALA A 146 -3.11 10.51 8.08
N SER A 147 -1.79 10.39 8.24
CA SER A 147 -1.06 9.13 8.07
C SER A 147 -1.56 8.04 9.02
N ILE A 148 -1.89 8.35 10.28
CA ILE A 148 -2.46 7.38 11.22
C ILE A 148 -3.80 6.84 10.70
N VAL A 149 -4.67 7.70 10.18
CA VAL A 149 -5.97 7.28 9.61
C VAL A 149 -5.74 6.38 8.39
N VAL A 150 -4.86 6.79 7.48
CA VAL A 150 -4.52 6.03 6.26
C VAL A 150 -3.97 4.65 6.62
N PHE A 151 -2.93 4.58 7.44
CA PHE A 151 -2.32 3.30 7.82
C PHE A 151 -3.27 2.44 8.65
N GLY A 152 -4.12 3.04 9.48
CA GLY A 152 -5.19 2.35 10.19
C GLY A 152 -6.20 1.71 9.24
N LEU A 153 -6.65 2.43 8.21
CA LEU A 153 -7.56 1.90 7.19
C LEU A 153 -6.94 0.76 6.38
N ILE A 154 -5.64 0.86 6.07
CA ILE A 154 -4.90 -0.23 5.40
C ILE A 154 -4.88 -1.47 6.30
N ALA A 155 -4.55 -1.33 7.59
CA ALA A 155 -4.53 -2.44 8.53
C ALA A 155 -5.90 -3.13 8.68
N VAL A 156 -6.98 -2.34 8.79
CA VAL A 156 -8.36 -2.86 8.85
C VAL A 156 -8.77 -3.54 7.54
N SER A 157 -8.31 -3.04 6.39
CA SER A 157 -8.54 -3.69 5.10
C SER A 157 -7.89 -5.08 5.03
N GLY A 158 -6.68 -5.22 5.58
CA GLY A 158 -6.04 -6.54 5.76
C GLY A 158 -6.88 -7.50 6.60
N ALA A 159 -7.38 -7.04 7.75
CA ALA A 159 -8.26 -7.85 8.60
C ALA A 159 -9.57 -8.24 7.89
N ARG A 160 -10.16 -7.32 7.11
CA ARG A 160 -11.37 -7.58 6.33
C ARG A 160 -11.15 -8.68 5.29
N ILE A 161 -9.98 -8.75 4.66
CA ILE A 161 -9.62 -9.81 3.72
C ILE A 161 -9.63 -11.18 4.42
N TRP A 162 -9.10 -11.28 5.65
CA TRP A 162 -9.15 -12.53 6.42
C TRP A 162 -10.58 -12.97 6.72
N LEU A 163 -11.44 -12.02 7.12
CA LEU A 163 -12.85 -12.29 7.40
C LEU A 163 -13.61 -12.72 6.14
N GLN A 164 -13.41 -12.04 5.01
CA GLN A 164 -14.05 -12.35 3.74
C GLN A 164 -13.65 -13.74 3.21
N ASN A 165 -12.39 -14.14 3.40
CA ASN A 165 -11.90 -15.46 3.03
C ASN A 165 -12.19 -16.53 4.10
N LYS A 166 -12.92 -16.20 5.17
CA LYS A 166 -13.27 -17.12 6.26
C LYS A 166 -12.05 -17.83 6.85
N VAL A 167 -10.96 -17.10 7.07
CA VAL A 167 -9.75 -17.66 7.68
C VAL A 167 -10.09 -18.12 9.10
N ASP A 168 -9.95 -19.42 9.37
CA ASP A 168 -10.18 -19.97 10.70
C ASP A 168 -8.98 -19.67 11.59
N LEU A 169 -9.15 -18.75 12.53
CA LEU A 169 -8.14 -18.37 13.51
C LEU A 169 -8.09 -19.33 14.71
N ASN A 170 -8.99 -20.31 14.82
CA ASN A 170 -8.86 -21.39 15.80
C ASN A 170 -7.81 -22.41 15.35
N GLU A 171 -7.48 -22.44 14.06
CA GLU A 171 -6.41 -23.27 13.54
C GLU A 171 -5.05 -22.65 13.88
N ASN A 172 -4.28 -23.33 14.75
CA ASN A 172 -2.96 -22.88 15.23
C ASN A 172 -2.03 -22.39 14.11
N GLY A 173 -2.06 -23.01 12.93
CA GLY A 173 -1.24 -22.58 11.80
C GLY A 173 -1.59 -21.16 11.31
N ASN A 174 -2.89 -20.86 11.17
CA ASN A 174 -3.34 -19.55 10.70
C ASN A 174 -3.13 -18.49 11.79
N LEU A 175 -3.37 -18.85 13.05
CA LEU A 175 -3.14 -17.98 14.20
C LEU A 175 -1.67 -17.55 14.31
N ILE A 176 -0.73 -18.51 14.20
CA ILE A 176 0.71 -18.22 14.24
C ILE A 176 1.12 -17.35 13.04
N MET A 177 0.59 -17.62 11.84
CA MET A 177 0.86 -16.79 10.66
C MET A 177 0.45 -15.33 10.88
N VAL A 178 -0.78 -15.10 11.34
CA VAL A 178 -1.29 -13.76 11.61
C VAL A 178 -0.47 -13.06 12.69
N ALA A 179 -0.20 -13.74 13.81
CA ALA A 179 0.54 -13.17 14.93
C ALA A 179 1.98 -12.76 14.53
N VAL A 180 2.71 -13.65 13.85
CA VAL A 180 4.10 -13.38 13.43
C VAL A 180 4.14 -12.24 12.40
N THR A 181 3.23 -12.24 11.43
CA THR A 181 3.18 -11.19 10.40
C THR A 181 2.87 -9.82 11.01
N LEU A 182 1.93 -9.76 11.96
CA LEU A 182 1.61 -8.53 12.67
C LEU A 182 2.77 -8.01 13.51
N VAL A 183 3.46 -8.88 14.27
CA VAL A 183 4.59 -8.45 15.12
C VAL A 183 5.78 -8.01 14.28
N LEU A 184 6.14 -8.74 13.22
CA LEU A 184 7.23 -8.35 12.33
C LEU A 184 6.94 -7.01 11.63
N GLY A 185 5.71 -6.83 11.16
CA GLY A 185 5.28 -5.63 10.45
C GLY A 185 5.13 -4.42 11.36
N ALA A 186 4.29 -4.52 12.38
CA ALA A 186 4.00 -3.43 13.32
C ALA A 186 5.19 -3.10 14.22
N GLY A 187 6.02 -4.09 14.55
CA GLY A 187 7.27 -3.89 15.28
C GLY A 187 8.40 -3.29 14.45
N ASN A 188 8.16 -3.05 13.15
CA ASN A 188 9.14 -2.56 12.19
C ASN A 188 10.49 -3.31 12.24
N PHE A 189 10.43 -4.64 12.33
CA PHE A 189 11.63 -5.46 12.42
C PHE A 189 12.41 -5.38 11.12
N SER A 190 13.51 -4.63 11.11
CA SER A 190 14.39 -4.53 9.96
C SER A 190 15.45 -5.62 10.00
N LEU A 191 15.55 -6.41 8.93
CA LEU A 191 16.56 -7.45 8.79
C LEU A 191 17.63 -6.99 7.82
N THR A 192 18.87 -6.84 8.30
CA THR A 192 20.01 -6.46 7.44
C THR A 192 20.78 -7.72 7.05
N LEU A 193 20.74 -8.08 5.77
CA LEU A 193 21.44 -9.23 5.20
C LEU A 193 22.42 -8.75 4.14
N GLY A 194 23.73 -8.87 4.40
CA GLY A 194 24.78 -8.66 3.40
C GLY A 194 24.74 -7.29 2.68
N GLY A 195 24.35 -6.22 3.39
CA GLY A 195 24.23 -4.86 2.82
C GLY A 195 22.82 -4.49 2.33
N PHE A 196 21.87 -5.42 2.36
CA PHE A 196 20.46 -5.15 2.10
C PHE A 196 19.68 -5.06 3.40
N THR A 197 19.06 -3.90 3.66
CA THR A 197 18.14 -3.72 4.79
C THR A 197 16.72 -3.90 4.32
N LEU A 198 16.12 -5.00 4.76
CA LEU A 198 14.73 -5.34 4.55
C LEU A 198 13.93 -4.66 5.65
N GLY A 199 13.12 -3.65 5.31
CA GLY A 199 12.26 -2.96 6.27
C GLY A 199 11.12 -3.82 6.83
N GLY A 200 10.43 -3.35 7.87
CA GLY A 200 9.40 -4.12 8.58
C GLY A 200 8.30 -4.74 7.71
N ILE A 201 7.85 -4.02 6.67
CA ILE A 201 6.83 -4.56 5.74
C ILE A 201 7.40 -5.71 4.92
N GLY A 202 8.65 -5.61 4.49
CA GLY A 202 9.29 -6.66 3.72
C GLY A 202 9.60 -7.89 4.57
N THR A 203 10.11 -7.72 5.80
CA THR A 203 10.38 -8.86 6.69
C THR A 203 9.09 -9.57 7.09
N ALA A 204 8.01 -8.82 7.34
CA ALA A 204 6.68 -9.39 7.56
C ALA A 204 6.19 -10.18 6.34
N THR A 205 6.33 -9.64 5.13
CA THR A 205 5.84 -10.29 3.90
C THR A 205 6.62 -11.58 3.61
N PHE A 206 7.95 -11.53 3.59
CA PHE A 206 8.77 -12.72 3.36
C PHE A 206 8.63 -13.74 4.50
N GLY A 207 8.53 -13.27 5.74
CA GLY A 207 8.26 -14.11 6.91
C GLY A 207 6.93 -14.85 6.79
N ALA A 208 5.86 -14.15 6.39
CA ALA A 208 4.54 -14.74 6.17
C ALA A 208 4.56 -15.80 5.06
N ILE A 209 5.22 -15.51 3.93
CA ILE A 209 5.35 -16.46 2.81
C ILE A 209 6.12 -17.72 3.24
N LEU A 210 7.25 -17.55 3.92
CA LEU A 210 8.08 -18.66 4.39
C LEU A 210 7.33 -19.53 5.41
N LEU A 211 6.67 -18.89 6.37
CA LEU A 211 5.90 -19.57 7.40
C LEU A 211 4.71 -20.33 6.81
N ASN A 212 4.00 -19.73 5.84
CA ASN A 212 2.94 -20.39 5.11
C ASN A 212 3.45 -21.63 4.36
N ALA A 213 4.59 -21.53 3.67
CA ALA A 213 5.20 -22.67 2.98
C ALA A 213 5.57 -23.82 3.94
N LEU A 214 6.17 -23.49 5.08
CA LEU A 214 6.55 -24.48 6.11
C LEU A 214 5.33 -25.18 6.73
N LEU A 215 4.29 -24.41 7.07
CA LEU A 215 3.07 -24.95 7.67
C LEU A 215 2.25 -25.78 6.67
N LYS A 216 2.18 -25.35 5.41
CA LYS A 216 1.52 -26.10 4.33
C LYS A 216 2.18 -27.46 4.11
N ASN A 217 3.52 -27.51 4.07
CA ASN A 217 4.24 -28.78 3.95
C ASN A 217 3.92 -29.73 5.11
N ARG A 218 3.88 -29.24 6.37
CA ARG A 218 3.53 -30.07 7.53
C ARG A 218 2.10 -30.61 7.50
N ARG A 219 1.12 -29.83 7.00
CA ARG A 219 -0.26 -30.31 6.82
C ARG A 219 -0.33 -31.43 5.79
N LEU A 220 0.32 -31.25 4.64
CA LEU A 220 0.36 -32.26 3.58
C LEU A 220 1.04 -33.56 4.03
N THR A 221 2.11 -33.47 4.83
CA THR A 221 2.77 -34.65 5.41
C THR A 221 1.84 -35.39 6.39
N LYS A 222 1.16 -34.68 7.29
CA LYS A 222 0.21 -35.30 8.25
C LYS A 222 -0.93 -36.04 7.53
N THR A 223 -1.55 -35.42 6.53
CA THR A 223 -2.65 -36.04 5.78
C THR A 223 -2.19 -37.27 4.98
N GLY A 224 -0.98 -37.25 4.42
CA GLY A 224 -0.40 -38.41 3.75
C GLY A 224 -0.10 -39.58 4.69
N THR A 225 0.38 -39.30 5.91
CA THR A 225 0.63 -40.32 6.93
C THR A 225 -0.66 -40.93 7.48
N GLU A 226 -1.70 -40.12 7.73
CA GLU A 226 -3.01 -40.62 8.19
C GLU A 226 -3.76 -41.44 7.12
N ALA A 227 -3.62 -41.07 5.85
CA ALA A 227 -4.18 -41.85 4.74
C ALA A 227 -3.46 -43.20 4.56
N ALA A 228 -2.14 -43.25 4.75
CA ALA A 228 -1.36 -44.50 4.70
C ALA A 228 -1.69 -45.45 5.87
N LEU A 229 -2.05 -44.92 7.04
CA LEU A 229 -2.43 -45.71 8.22
C LEU A 229 -3.86 -46.25 8.18
N LYS A 230 -4.75 -45.69 7.36
CA LYS A 230 -6.13 -46.18 7.14
C LYS A 230 -6.28 -47.14 5.97
N GLY A 231 -5.22 -47.33 5.17
CA GLY A 231 -5.20 -48.20 3.99
C GLY A 231 -4.59 -49.59 4.23
N ASN A 232 -4.21 -49.90 5.47
CA ASN A 232 -3.82 -51.23 5.97
C ASN A 232 -4.84 -51.71 7.00
#